data_AF-A0AAW2P4I0-F1
#
_entry.id   AF-A0AAW2P4I0-F1
#
_cell.length_a   1.000
_cell.length_b   1.000
_cell.length_c   1.000
_cell.angle_alpha   90.00
_cell.angle_beta   90.00
_cell.angle_gamma   90.00
#
_symmetry.space_group_name_H-M   'P 1'
#
loop_
_entity.id
_entity.type
_entity.pdbx_description
1 polymer ?
#
loop_
_entity_poly.entity_id
_entity_poly.type
_entity_poly.pdbx_seq_one_letter_code
_entity_poly.pdbx_strand_id
1 'polypeptide(L)'
;MGKNFANCNFQEQSLGDYVLRSKLGEGSLSTVWRAEHRTTGEVVALKQIPLAKLTRHLRNCLECAGLKVLKQNHIVHRDLKPENILLSCSDCNPILKIADFGLSRILLPHESAEMVCGSPLYMAPEILQFQRYDEKVDMWSVGAILFELLNGYPPFHGRYVQFIRLVSG
;
A
#
# COMPACT_ATOMS: atom_id res chain seq x y z
N MET A 1 31.48 -45.30 -20.54
CA MET A 1 31.65 -44.25 -19.51
C MET A 1 31.58 -42.90 -20.20
N GLY A 2 30.75 -41.99 -19.70
CA GLY A 2 30.60 -40.62 -20.23
C GLY A 2 29.14 -40.22 -20.32
N LYS A 3 28.63 -39.57 -19.26
CA LYS A 3 27.22 -39.23 -19.03
C LYS A 3 26.73 -38.12 -19.97
N ASN A 4 25.56 -38.32 -20.57
CA ASN A 4 24.70 -37.26 -21.10
C ASN A 4 24.26 -36.37 -19.93
N PHE A 5 24.63 -35.08 -19.95
CA PHE A 5 24.05 -34.06 -19.06
C PHE A 5 22.93 -33.33 -19.79
N ALA A 6 21.80 -33.25 -19.10
CA ALA A 6 20.53 -32.73 -19.57
C ALA A 6 20.61 -31.25 -20.01
N ASN A 7 20.04 -30.96 -21.18
CA ASN A 7 19.56 -29.63 -21.52
C ASN A 7 18.32 -29.33 -20.66
N CYS A 8 18.53 -28.76 -19.48
CA CYS A 8 17.45 -28.16 -18.69
C CYS A 8 17.18 -26.75 -19.22
N ASN A 9 16.04 -26.60 -19.89
CA ASN A 9 15.47 -25.32 -20.29
C ASN A 9 15.33 -24.38 -19.08
N PHE A 10 16.24 -23.40 -18.95
CA PHE A 10 16.02 -22.25 -18.08
C PHE A 10 15.04 -21.32 -18.79
N GLN A 11 13.78 -21.28 -18.34
CA GLN A 11 12.89 -20.18 -18.69
C GLN A 11 13.41 -18.92 -17.98
N GLU A 12 13.90 -17.93 -18.74
CA GLU A 12 14.25 -16.62 -18.21
C GLU A 12 13.01 -15.98 -17.58
N GLN A 13 12.99 -15.93 -16.25
CA GLN A 13 11.93 -15.26 -15.52
C GLN A 13 12.17 -13.75 -15.55
N SER A 14 11.19 -12.99 -16.06
CA SER A 14 11.27 -11.53 -16.11
C SER A 14 10.09 -10.87 -15.41
N LEU A 15 10.35 -9.72 -14.81
CA LEU A 15 9.36 -8.87 -14.18
C LEU A 15 9.36 -7.52 -14.90
N GLY A 16 8.42 -7.35 -15.83
CA GLY A 16 8.42 -6.20 -16.74
C GLY A 16 9.72 -6.12 -17.56
N ASP A 17 10.36 -4.95 -17.52
CA ASP A 17 11.61 -4.66 -18.25
C ASP A 17 12.88 -5.22 -17.59
N TYR A 18 12.73 -5.97 -16.49
CA TYR A 18 13.86 -6.52 -15.75
C TYR A 18 13.93 -8.04 -15.89
N VAL A 19 15.13 -8.52 -16.25
CA VAL A 19 15.45 -9.95 -16.26
C VAL A 19 15.96 -10.34 -14.88
N LEU A 20 15.29 -11.30 -14.23
CA LEU A 20 15.74 -11.80 -12.92
C LEU A 20 16.98 -12.69 -13.14
N ARG A 21 18.10 -12.32 -12.52
CA ARG A 21 19.39 -13.02 -12.70
C ARG A 21 19.64 -14.04 -11.60
N SER A 22 19.61 -13.59 -10.35
CA SER A 22 19.84 -14.47 -9.20
C SER A 22 19.00 -14.05 -8.01
N LYS A 23 18.59 -15.01 -7.20
CA LYS A 23 17.92 -14.73 -5.92
C LYS A 23 18.98 -14.27 -4.92
N LEU A 24 18.80 -13.09 -4.35
CA LEU A 24 19.69 -12.50 -3.33
C LEU A 24 19.26 -12.87 -1.91
N GLY A 25 17.96 -13.11 -1.70
CA GLY A 25 17.45 -13.52 -0.39
C GLY A 25 15.97 -13.86 -0.45
N GLU A 26 15.53 -14.71 0.46
CA GLU A 26 14.12 -15.08 0.61
C GLU A 26 13.74 -14.99 2.08
N GLY A 27 12.78 -14.12 2.37
CA GLY A 27 12.11 -14.06 3.66
C GLY A 27 10.73 -14.71 3.57
N SER A 28 10.06 -14.80 4.72
CA SER A 28 8.71 -15.40 4.86
C SER A 28 7.66 -14.80 3.90
N LEU A 29 7.82 -13.53 3.52
CA LEU A 29 6.83 -12.77 2.76
C LEU A 29 7.37 -12.09 1.48
N SER A 30 8.66 -12.19 1.17
CA SER A 30 9.21 -11.59 -0.04
C SER A 30 10.48 -12.27 -0.49
N THR A 31 10.73 -12.26 -1.79
CA THR A 31 11.97 -12.70 -2.41
C THR A 31 12.69 -11.50 -3.00
N VAL A 32 13.97 -11.32 -2.70
CA VAL A 32 14.82 -10.30 -3.31
C VAL A 32 15.62 -10.95 -4.43
N TRP A 33 15.59 -10.32 -5.60
CA TRP A 33 16.30 -10.75 -6.80
C TRP A 33 17.32 -9.70 -7.19
N ARG A 34 18.48 -10.13 -7.64
CA ARG A 34 19.34 -9.35 -8.52
C ARG A 34 18.70 -9.40 -9.90
N ALA A 35 18.38 -8.25 -10.46
CA ALA A 35 17.79 -8.13 -11.77
C ALA A 35 18.58 -7.17 -12.66
N GLU A 36 18.43 -7.31 -13.96
CA GLU A 36 19.11 -6.48 -14.96
C GLU A 36 18.07 -5.89 -15.91
N HIS A 37 18.12 -4.58 -16.10
CA HIS A 37 17.20 -3.89 -17.00
C HIS A 37 17.54 -4.22 -18.46
N ARG A 38 16.53 -4.65 -19.23
CA ARG A 38 16.71 -5.24 -20.58
C ARG A 38 17.40 -4.32 -21.58
N THR A 39 17.17 -3.01 -21.49
CA THR A 39 17.67 -2.03 -22.47
C THR A 39 18.92 -1.29 -22.00
N THR A 40 19.05 -1.03 -20.70
CA THR A 40 20.18 -0.26 -20.15
C THR A 40 21.29 -1.14 -19.58
N GLY A 41 21.02 -2.41 -19.29
CA GLY A 41 21.96 -3.31 -18.60
C GLY A 41 22.16 -2.96 -17.12
N GLU A 42 21.37 -2.04 -16.57
CA GLU A 42 21.49 -1.61 -15.17
C GLU A 42 21.09 -2.74 -14.22
N VAL A 43 21.94 -2.98 -13.22
CA VAL A 43 21.74 -4.05 -12.22
C VAL A 43 21.10 -3.47 -10.97
N VAL A 44 19.94 -4.01 -10.59
CA VAL A 44 19.15 -3.58 -9.43
C VAL A 44 18.78 -4.74 -8.52
N ALA A 45 18.35 -4.44 -7.30
CA ALA A 45 17.72 -5.40 -6.40
C ALA A 45 16.19 -5.24 -6.45
N LEU A 46 15.47 -6.23 -6.96
CA LEU A 46 14.00 -6.25 -7.02
C LEU A 46 13.42 -7.08 -5.89
N LYS A 47 12.57 -6.47 -5.07
CA LYS A 47 11.82 -7.16 -4.01
C LYS A 47 10.47 -7.63 -4.55
N GLN A 48 10.37 -8.93 -4.84
CA GLN A 48 9.14 -9.60 -5.26
C GLN A 48 8.32 -10.00 -4.04
N ILE A 49 7.05 -9.58 -3.99
CA ILE A 49 6.13 -9.89 -2.90
C ILE A 49 4.95 -10.68 -3.47
N PRO A 50 4.71 -11.95 -3.05
CA PRO A 50 3.61 -12.74 -3.56
C PRO A 50 2.27 -12.17 -3.08
N LEU A 51 1.49 -11.60 -4.01
CA LEU A 51 0.19 -10.97 -3.75
C LEU A 51 -0.79 -11.93 -3.04
N ALA A 52 -0.74 -13.22 -3.34
CA ALA A 52 -1.58 -14.24 -2.70
C ALA A 52 -1.29 -14.44 -1.20
N LYS A 53 -0.05 -14.19 -0.74
CA LYS A 53 0.32 -14.25 0.68
C LYS A 53 0.03 -12.91 1.39
N LEU A 54 0.10 -11.81 0.65
CA LEU A 54 -0.23 -10.47 1.12
C LEU A 54 -1.72 -10.36 1.48
N THR A 55 -2.66 -10.90 0.72
CA THR A 55 -4.10 -10.64 0.95
C THR A 55 -4.61 -11.09 2.34
N ARG A 56 -4.13 -12.24 2.86
CA ARG A 56 -4.52 -12.74 4.19
C ARG A 56 -3.78 -12.02 5.31
N HIS A 57 -2.48 -11.76 5.11
CA HIS A 57 -1.64 -11.12 6.12
C HIS A 57 -1.95 -9.62 6.21
N LEU A 58 -2.10 -8.91 5.09
CA LEU A 58 -2.54 -7.51 5.02
C LEU A 58 -3.95 -7.33 5.54
N ARG A 59 -4.91 -8.21 5.21
CA ARG A 59 -6.26 -8.14 5.80
C ARG A 59 -6.17 -8.23 7.32
N ASN A 60 -5.44 -9.21 7.84
CA ASN A 60 -5.24 -9.34 9.28
C ASN A 60 -4.47 -8.14 9.85
N CYS A 61 -3.42 -7.63 9.20
CA CYS A 61 -2.61 -6.50 9.69
C CYS A 61 -3.33 -5.15 9.62
N LEU A 62 -4.17 -4.92 8.61
CA LEU A 62 -5.01 -3.72 8.47
C LEU A 62 -6.23 -3.80 9.40
N GLU A 63 -6.84 -4.98 9.59
CA GLU A 63 -7.87 -5.20 10.62
C GLU A 63 -7.27 -5.20 12.06
N CYS A 64 -5.95 -5.34 12.21
CA CYS A 64 -5.28 -5.45 13.51
C CYS A 64 -5.18 -4.13 14.28
N ALA A 65 -4.93 -4.30 15.58
CA ALA A 65 -4.70 -3.36 16.68
C ALA A 65 -4.65 -1.85 16.37
N GLY A 66 -3.91 -1.38 15.37
CA GLY A 66 -3.79 0.03 15.01
C GLY A 66 -5.14 0.72 14.77
N LEU A 67 -5.92 0.27 13.78
CA LEU A 67 -7.24 0.87 13.49
C LEU A 67 -8.22 0.67 14.65
N LYS A 68 -8.09 -0.44 15.38
CA LYS A 68 -8.90 -0.70 16.58
C LYS A 68 -8.58 0.31 17.68
N VAL A 69 -7.30 0.63 17.90
CA VAL A 69 -6.83 1.63 18.86
C VAL A 69 -7.31 3.02 18.44
N LEU A 70 -7.20 3.38 17.16
CA LEU A 70 -7.74 4.65 16.65
C LEU A 70 -9.23 4.77 16.99
N LYS A 71 -10.03 3.76 16.60
CA LYS A 71 -11.46 3.73 16.85
C LYS A 71 -11.82 3.77 18.34
N GLN A 72 -11.13 3.00 19.17
CA GLN A 72 -11.37 2.95 20.62
C GLN A 72 -11.04 4.26 21.33
N ASN A 73 -10.11 5.05 20.80
CA ASN A 73 -9.71 6.35 21.34
C ASN A 73 -10.37 7.51 20.59
N HIS A 74 -11.36 7.24 19.73
CA HIS A 74 -12.06 8.26 18.93
C HIS A 74 -11.12 9.10 18.05
N ILE A 75 -9.98 8.54 17.64
CA ILE A 75 -9.00 9.20 16.78
C ILE A 75 -9.33 8.88 15.33
N VAL A 76 -9.48 9.92 14.52
CA VAL A 76 -9.55 9.83 13.06
C VAL A 76 -8.23 10.34 12.50
N HIS A 77 -7.55 9.52 11.71
CA HIS A 77 -6.21 9.80 11.19
C HIS A 77 -6.23 10.80 10.03
N ARG A 78 -7.19 10.67 9.11
CA ARG A 78 -7.45 11.58 7.96
C ARG A 78 -6.34 11.66 6.89
N ASP A 79 -5.19 11.05 7.12
CA ASP A 79 -4.11 10.92 6.11
C ASP A 79 -3.50 9.50 6.09
N LEU A 80 -4.35 8.47 6.11
CA LEU A 80 -3.87 7.10 5.91
C LEU A 80 -3.47 6.91 4.45
N LYS A 81 -2.22 6.50 4.24
CA LYS A 81 -1.59 6.24 2.93
C LYS A 81 -0.42 5.28 3.11
N PRO A 82 0.08 4.62 2.05
CA PRO A 82 1.16 3.65 2.16
C PRO A 82 2.40 4.18 2.91
N GLU A 83 2.75 5.45 2.74
CA GLU A 83 3.89 6.10 3.41
C GLU A 83 3.73 6.19 4.93
N ASN A 84 2.49 6.28 5.41
CA ASN A 84 2.14 6.37 6.83
C ASN A 84 1.88 4.99 7.46
N ILE A 85 2.07 3.91 6.70
CA ILE A 85 1.95 2.53 7.16
C ILE A 85 3.35 1.90 7.25
N LEU A 86 3.92 1.91 8.45
CA LEU A 86 5.25 1.40 8.70
C LEU A 86 5.23 -0.10 9.00
N LEU A 87 6.27 -0.81 8.58
CA LEU A 87 6.48 -2.21 8.89
C LEU A 87 7.69 -2.36 9.81
N SER A 88 7.44 -2.79 11.05
CA SER A 88 8.49 -3.21 11.98
C SER A 88 8.80 -4.67 11.72
N CYS A 89 9.99 -4.96 11.21
CA CYS A 89 10.46 -6.32 10.95
C CYS A 89 11.49 -6.69 12.01
N SER A 90 11.01 -7.26 13.12
CA SER A 90 11.89 -7.79 14.17
C SER A 90 12.09 -9.31 14.04
N ASP A 91 11.19 -10.04 13.36
CA ASP A 91 11.22 -11.51 13.17
C ASP A 91 10.26 -11.94 12.01
N CYS A 92 9.97 -13.24 11.90
CA CYS A 92 9.04 -13.89 10.94
C CYS A 92 7.61 -13.31 10.87
N ASN A 93 7.22 -12.43 11.81
CA ASN A 93 5.93 -11.75 11.87
C ASN A 93 6.11 -10.22 11.80
N PRO A 94 5.94 -9.58 10.62
CA PRO A 94 6.01 -8.13 10.54
C PRO A 94 4.84 -7.49 11.31
N ILE A 95 5.13 -6.44 12.07
CA ILE A 95 4.13 -5.65 12.78
C ILE A 95 3.88 -4.36 12.00
N LEU A 96 2.64 -4.13 11.62
CA LEU A 96 2.19 -2.89 10.99
C LEU A 96 1.98 -1.82 12.07
N LYS A 97 2.52 -0.63 11.83
CA LYS A 97 2.36 0.55 12.69
C LYS A 97 1.83 1.73 11.87
N ILE A 98 0.86 2.43 12.42
CA ILE A 98 0.34 3.68 11.87
C ILE A 98 1.23 4.82 12.36
N ALA A 99 1.63 5.71 11.46
CA ALA A 99 2.50 6.84 11.73
C ALA A 99 1.93 8.14 11.18
N ASP A 100 2.51 9.27 11.62
CA ASP A 100 2.18 10.63 11.20
C ASP A 100 0.74 11.08 11.51
N PHE A 101 0.54 11.48 12.78
CA PHE A 101 -0.73 11.98 13.28
C PHE A 101 -0.89 13.50 13.10
N GLY A 102 -0.08 14.15 12.24
CA GLY A 102 -0.11 15.61 12.07
C GLY A 102 -1.45 16.15 11.59
N LEU A 103 -2.23 15.32 10.88
CA LEU A 103 -3.58 15.63 10.43
C LEU A 103 -4.66 14.89 11.23
N SER A 104 -4.32 14.18 12.30
CA SER A 104 -5.30 13.44 13.09
C SER A 104 -6.20 14.37 13.91
N ARG A 105 -7.38 13.87 14.29
CA ARG A 105 -8.33 14.58 15.15
C ARG A 105 -9.10 13.61 16.02
N ILE A 106 -9.46 14.01 17.23
CA ILE A 106 -10.42 13.30 18.06
C ILE A 106 -11.84 13.73 17.63
N LEU A 107 -12.68 12.77 17.24
CA LEU A 107 -14.10 12.96 16.94
C LEU A 107 -14.92 12.02 17.81
N LEU A 108 -15.64 12.58 18.78
CA LEU A 108 -16.55 11.82 19.63
C LEU A 108 -17.76 11.31 18.83
N PRO A 109 -18.52 10.33 19.36
CA PRO A 109 -19.75 9.88 18.72
C PRO A 109 -20.67 11.08 18.42
N HIS A 110 -21.19 11.14 17.19
CA HIS A 110 -22.03 12.23 16.66
C HIS A 110 -21.31 13.54 16.30
N GLU A 111 -19.99 13.63 16.49
CA GLU A 111 -19.20 14.73 15.95
C GLU A 111 -18.83 14.48 14.48
N SER A 112 -18.54 15.56 13.76
CA SER A 112 -18.04 15.50 12.40
C SER A 112 -17.00 16.58 12.17
N ALA A 113 -16.18 16.40 11.13
CA ALA A 113 -15.26 17.41 10.64
C ALA A 113 -15.64 17.82 9.22
N GLU A 114 -15.23 19.03 8.84
CA GLU A 114 -15.47 19.64 7.52
C GLU A 114 -14.16 20.03 6.81
N MET A 115 -13.04 20.01 7.54
CA MET A 115 -11.76 20.43 7.01
C MET A 115 -11.25 19.44 5.97
N VAL A 116 -11.03 19.90 4.75
CA VAL A 116 -10.40 19.11 3.69
C VAL A 116 -8.90 19.00 3.97
N CYS A 117 -8.44 17.77 4.19
CA CYS A 117 -7.04 17.45 4.47
C CYS A 117 -6.74 16.00 4.10
N GLY A 118 -5.45 15.66 3.98
CA GLY A 118 -4.97 14.33 3.62
C GLY A 118 -4.38 14.27 2.21
N SER A 119 -4.19 13.06 1.70
CA SER A 119 -3.58 12.79 0.40
C SER A 119 -4.66 12.39 -0.63
N PRO A 120 -4.88 13.16 -1.72
CA PRO A 120 -6.07 13.04 -2.58
C PRO A 120 -6.38 11.65 -3.15
N LEU A 121 -5.36 10.82 -3.39
CA LEU A 121 -5.53 9.46 -3.92
C LEU A 121 -6.21 8.50 -2.92
N TYR A 122 -6.16 8.83 -1.63
CA TYR A 122 -6.68 8.02 -0.52
C TYR A 122 -7.84 8.71 0.22
N MET A 123 -8.16 9.97 -0.12
CA MET A 123 -9.28 10.69 0.49
C MET A 123 -10.62 10.04 0.14
N ALA A 124 -11.51 10.02 1.14
CA ALA A 124 -12.90 9.65 0.95
C ALA A 124 -13.65 10.69 0.07
N PRO A 125 -14.65 10.26 -0.71
CA PRO A 125 -15.37 11.15 -1.63
C PRO A 125 -16.06 12.30 -0.90
N GLU A 126 -16.58 12.08 0.31
CA GLU A 126 -17.19 13.10 1.16
C GLU A 126 -16.21 14.22 1.53
N ILE A 127 -14.92 13.90 1.75
CA ILE A 127 -13.87 14.90 1.99
C ILE A 127 -13.67 15.73 0.71
N LEU A 128 -13.56 15.06 -0.45
CA LEU A 128 -13.37 15.72 -1.75
C LEU A 128 -14.58 16.58 -2.15
N GLN A 129 -15.77 16.24 -1.67
CA GLN A 129 -17.02 16.96 -1.92
C GLN A 129 -17.32 18.06 -0.88
N PHE A 130 -16.38 18.37 0.01
CA PHE A 130 -16.55 19.37 1.08
C PHE A 130 -17.73 19.07 2.00
N GLN A 131 -18.04 17.79 2.20
CA GLN A 131 -19.11 17.33 3.10
C GLN A 131 -18.56 17.06 4.50
N ARG A 132 -19.48 17.03 5.47
CA ARG A 132 -19.17 16.55 6.82
C ARG A 132 -18.81 15.09 6.79
N TYR A 133 -17.80 14.71 7.56
CA TYR A 133 -17.31 13.35 7.65
C TYR A 133 -16.97 12.93 9.08
N ASP A 134 -16.95 11.63 9.30
CA ASP A 134 -16.69 10.97 10.58
C ASP A 134 -15.48 10.02 10.48
N GLU A 135 -15.34 9.06 11.40
CA GLU A 135 -14.23 8.12 11.40
C GLU A 135 -14.19 7.17 10.19
N LYS A 136 -15.25 7.10 9.38
CA LYS A 136 -15.34 6.18 8.24
C LYS A 136 -14.41 6.56 7.09
N VAL A 137 -13.92 7.79 7.04
CA VAL A 137 -12.95 8.24 6.02
C VAL A 137 -11.63 7.45 6.07
N ASP A 138 -11.24 6.99 7.25
CA ASP A 138 -10.06 6.14 7.42
C ASP A 138 -10.30 4.75 6.80
N MET A 139 -11.53 4.22 6.86
CA MET A 139 -11.87 2.94 6.22
C MET A 139 -11.86 3.01 4.70
N TRP A 140 -12.24 4.17 4.12
CA TRP A 140 -12.06 4.41 2.70
C TRP A 140 -10.58 4.37 2.31
N SER A 141 -9.75 5.09 3.05
CA SER A 141 -8.30 5.15 2.83
C SER A 141 -7.67 3.74 2.88
N VAL A 142 -8.07 2.92 3.85
CA VAL A 142 -7.65 1.50 3.96
C VAL A 142 -8.06 0.68 2.74
N GLY A 143 -9.27 0.89 2.22
CA GLY A 143 -9.73 0.25 0.99
C GLY A 143 -8.88 0.63 -0.22
N ALA A 144 -8.51 1.91 -0.34
CA ALA A 144 -7.65 2.39 -1.40
C ALA A 144 -6.22 1.83 -1.32
N ILE A 145 -5.65 1.79 -0.12
CA ILE A 145 -4.34 1.16 0.15
C ILE A 145 -4.38 -0.33 -0.21
N LEU A 146 -5.43 -1.05 0.20
CA LEU A 146 -5.55 -2.48 -0.12
C LEU A 146 -5.67 -2.71 -1.62
N PHE A 147 -6.44 -1.88 -2.33
CA PHE A 147 -6.52 -1.95 -3.79
C PHE A 147 -5.14 -1.75 -4.42
N GLU A 148 -4.40 -0.73 -4.00
CA GLU A 148 -3.07 -0.45 -4.53
C GLU A 148 -2.08 -1.60 -4.28
N LEU A 149 -2.11 -2.17 -3.08
CA LEU A 149 -1.27 -3.32 -2.75
C LEU A 149 -1.60 -4.56 -3.60
N LEU A 150 -2.83 -4.69 -4.09
CA LEU A 150 -3.26 -5.81 -4.94
C LEU A 150 -3.00 -5.57 -6.42
N ASN A 151 -3.04 -4.33 -6.89
CA ASN A 151 -2.98 -4.01 -8.33
C ASN A 151 -1.68 -3.31 -8.75
N GLY A 152 -0.89 -2.82 -7.79
CA GLY A 152 0.32 -2.04 -8.03
C GLY A 152 0.09 -0.58 -8.40
N TYR A 153 -1.17 -0.10 -8.35
CA TYR A 153 -1.56 1.28 -8.63
C TYR A 153 -2.81 1.68 -7.81
N PRO A 154 -2.97 2.96 -7.41
CA PRO A 154 -4.13 3.41 -6.64
C PRO A 154 -5.44 3.29 -7.43
N PRO A 155 -6.58 3.06 -6.76
CA PRO A 155 -7.87 2.84 -7.45
C PRO A 155 -8.34 4.04 -8.26
N PHE A 156 -7.98 5.25 -7.85
CA PHE A 156 -8.36 6.49 -8.50
C PHE A 156 -7.12 7.24 -8.94
N HIS A 157 -7.04 7.58 -10.24
CA HIS A 157 -5.95 8.37 -10.80
C HIS A 157 -6.35 9.85 -10.81
N GLY A 158 -5.37 10.75 -10.68
CA GLY A 158 -5.52 12.21 -10.46
C GLY A 158 -6.39 13.02 -11.43
N ARG A 159 -7.05 12.39 -12.42
CA ARG A 159 -8.10 13.04 -13.22
C ARG A 159 -9.39 13.33 -12.44
N TYR A 160 -9.59 12.74 -11.26
CA TYR A 160 -10.69 13.13 -10.36
C TYR A 160 -10.37 14.34 -9.46
N VAL A 161 -9.10 14.77 -9.39
CA VAL A 161 -8.70 15.98 -8.64
C VAL A 161 -8.92 17.25 -9.47
N GLN A 162 -9.33 17.12 -10.74
CA GLN A 162 -9.59 18.24 -11.63
C GLN A 162 -11.05 18.33 -12.03
N PHE A 163 -11.96 18.52 -11.06
CA PHE A 163 -13.30 19.08 -11.33
C PHE A 163 -14.02 19.62 -10.08
N ILE A 164 -13.42 20.56 -9.34
CA ILE A 164 -14.21 21.52 -8.53
C ILE A 164 -13.61 22.93 -8.68
N ARG A 165 -13.83 23.50 -9.87
CA ARG A 165 -14.04 24.93 -10.03
C ARG A 165 -15.19 25.04 -11.02
N LEU A 166 -16.32 25.57 -10.53
CA LEU A 166 -17.41 26.24 -11.25
C LEU A 166 -18.74 25.98 -10.51
N VAL A 167 -18.99 26.72 -9.44
CA VAL A 167 -20.15 27.64 -9.41
C VAL A 167 -19.73 28.84 -8.53
N SER A 168 -19.16 29.85 -9.17
CA SER A 168 -19.27 31.22 -8.67
C SER A 168 -20.31 31.87 -9.57
N GLY A 169 -21.50 32.08 -9.02
CA GLY A 169 -22.68 32.61 -9.68
C GLY A 169 -23.84 32.53 -8.70
#